data_AF-A0A0H3MLF2-F1
#
_entry.id   AF-A0A0H3MLF2-F1
#
_cell.length_a   1.000
_cell.length_b   1.000
_cell.length_c   1.000
_cell.angle_alpha   90.00
_cell.angle_beta   90.00
_cell.angle_gamma   90.00
#
_symmetry.space_group_name_H-M   'P 1'
#
loop_
_entity.id
_entity.type
_entity.pdbx_description
1 polymer ?
#
loop_
_entity_poly.entity_id
_entity_poly.type
_entity_poly.pdbx_seq_one_letter_code
_entity_poly.pdbx_strand_id
1 'polypeptide(L)'
;MHKKTQSHSHKGLSIWSIGGSIFAMFFGAGNVVFPLALGHHFYYHISYACLGMILTAVLTPLLGLFAMMLYSGNYRSFFASIGRMPGMVLMVAILCIIGPFGGIPRTIAVSYDTLASLGDKHPTLLPSLPWFSVFFCVLVYLFVCKLSKLIQWLGSVFFPVMLGTLAWLIIKGLLLPAHALPSESVTFSKQQAFVTGLSEGFNTMDLLGAFFFCSIVLVSIQQLMVQQKHESSEEKPLEFHHIGKTEKYKLAMSFLLAAALLSLVYLGFAFCAARHAGALIDVQRGQILGRISALVVGPNSFLTGLSVFLACLTTAIAVTGIFADFIARVVSSQKMSYSNALIVTLVPTYLVSILSFENISKILIPILEMSYPALIALTCGVIAKKLWDFRHVKTLFYLVFALTILYKLSV
;
A
#
# COMPACT_ATOMS: atom_id res chain seq x y z
N MET A 1 3.94 -37.08 -38.07
CA MET A 1 3.44 -35.73 -37.74
C MET A 1 3.29 -35.62 -36.22
N HIS A 2 4.27 -35.00 -35.56
CA HIS A 2 4.28 -34.74 -34.12
C HIS A 2 3.22 -33.70 -33.75
N LYS A 3 2.18 -34.11 -33.02
CA LYS A 3 1.26 -33.19 -32.33
C LYS A 3 1.95 -32.75 -31.03
N LYS A 4 2.58 -31.58 -31.04
CA LYS A 4 3.04 -30.88 -29.83
C LYS A 4 1.83 -30.60 -28.95
N THR A 5 1.63 -31.41 -27.92
CA THR A 5 0.83 -31.06 -26.75
C THR A 5 1.51 -29.86 -26.10
N GLN A 6 0.94 -28.66 -26.29
CA GLN A 6 1.29 -27.49 -25.49
C GLN A 6 0.89 -27.79 -24.04
N SER A 7 1.89 -28.20 -23.26
CA SER A 7 1.83 -28.22 -21.81
C SER A 7 1.65 -26.78 -21.32
N HIS A 8 0.40 -26.39 -21.04
CA HIS A 8 0.14 -25.29 -20.13
C HIS A 8 0.61 -25.72 -18.75
N SER A 9 1.86 -25.40 -18.44
CA SER A 9 2.43 -25.52 -17.09
C SER A 9 1.57 -24.71 -16.12
N HIS A 10 0.63 -25.36 -15.44
CA HIS A 10 0.00 -24.83 -14.24
C HIS A 10 1.06 -24.76 -13.13
N LYS A 11 1.89 -23.72 -13.18
CA LYS A 11 2.88 -23.40 -12.16
C LYS A 11 2.14 -23.17 -10.84
N GLY A 12 2.39 -24.01 -9.84
CA GLY A 12 2.03 -23.69 -8.46
C GLY A 12 2.60 -22.31 -8.09
N LEU A 13 1.87 -21.53 -7.29
CA LEU A 13 2.30 -20.17 -6.93
C LEU A 13 3.67 -20.23 -6.25
N SER A 14 4.67 -19.69 -6.93
CA SER A 14 6.00 -19.50 -6.35
C SER A 14 5.95 -18.43 -5.27
N ILE A 15 6.87 -18.51 -4.30
CA ILE A 15 7.07 -17.47 -3.27
C ILE A 15 7.20 -16.08 -3.93
N TRP A 16 7.85 -16.04 -5.10
CA TRP A 16 7.99 -14.85 -5.93
C TRP A 16 6.66 -14.27 -6.41
N SER A 17 5.72 -15.13 -6.85
CA SER A 17 4.42 -14.67 -7.37
C SER A 17 3.54 -14.10 -6.26
N ILE A 18 3.48 -14.78 -5.10
CA ILE A 18 2.71 -14.32 -3.94
C ILE A 18 3.36 -13.05 -3.36
N GLY A 19 4.68 -13.06 -3.14
CA GLY A 19 5.41 -11.92 -2.60
C GLY A 19 5.34 -10.70 -3.51
N GLY A 20 5.48 -10.90 -4.82
CA GLY A 20 5.33 -9.84 -5.82
C GLY A 20 3.91 -9.26 -5.87
N SER A 21 2.88 -10.10 -5.73
CA SER A 21 1.48 -9.63 -5.65
C SER A 21 1.25 -8.78 -4.40
N ILE A 22 1.78 -9.22 -3.25
CA ILE A 22 1.68 -8.47 -1.99
C ILE A 22 2.41 -7.13 -2.12
N PHE A 23 3.64 -7.14 -2.62
CA PHE A 23 4.38 -5.92 -2.91
C PHE A 23 3.56 -5.00 -3.81
N ALA A 24 3.01 -5.50 -4.92
CA ALA A 24 2.25 -4.68 -5.86
C ALA A 24 0.95 -4.10 -5.26
N MET A 25 0.32 -4.81 -4.33
CA MET A 25 -0.87 -4.31 -3.63
C MET A 25 -0.52 -3.18 -2.65
N PHE A 26 0.60 -3.30 -1.92
CA PHE A 26 1.08 -2.23 -1.05
C PHE A 26 1.66 -1.06 -1.84
N PHE A 27 2.48 -1.33 -2.85
CA PHE A 27 3.27 -0.34 -3.55
C PHE A 27 2.42 0.62 -4.41
N GLY A 28 1.95 1.70 -3.79
CA GLY A 28 1.17 2.78 -4.40
C GLY A 28 1.68 4.18 -4.03
N ALA A 29 0.79 5.16 -3.99
CA ALA A 29 1.13 6.58 -3.81
C ALA A 29 1.97 6.89 -2.55
N GLY A 30 1.55 6.41 -1.38
CA GLY A 30 2.30 6.65 -0.14
C GLY A 30 3.73 6.09 -0.19
N ASN A 31 3.87 4.96 -0.88
CA ASN A 31 5.12 4.21 -0.99
C ASN A 31 6.12 4.82 -1.97
N VAL A 32 5.65 5.76 -2.77
CA VAL A 32 6.49 6.63 -3.60
C VAL A 32 6.78 7.94 -2.88
N VAL A 33 5.75 8.62 -2.39
CA VAL A 33 5.87 10.01 -1.95
C VAL A 33 6.61 10.17 -0.62
N PHE A 34 6.28 9.35 0.38
CA PHE A 34 6.81 9.55 1.73
C PHE A 34 8.33 9.26 1.85
N PRO A 35 8.90 8.20 1.26
CA PRO A 35 10.35 8.00 1.30
C PRO A 35 11.11 9.14 0.60
N LEU A 36 10.56 9.64 -0.52
CA LEU A 36 11.16 10.75 -1.28
C LEU A 36 11.10 12.07 -0.52
N ALA A 37 9.94 12.40 0.07
CA ALA A 37 9.78 13.58 0.91
C ALA A 37 10.71 13.53 2.13
N LEU A 38 10.85 12.35 2.74
CA LEU A 38 11.76 12.13 3.86
C LEU A 38 13.22 12.35 3.46
N GLY A 39 13.62 11.83 2.29
CA GLY A 39 14.94 12.05 1.70
C GLY A 39 15.23 13.52 1.42
N HIS A 40 14.25 14.24 0.89
CA HIS A 40 14.37 15.68 0.61
C HIS A 40 14.55 16.49 1.91
N HIS A 41 13.68 16.29 2.92
CA HIS A 41 13.68 17.10 4.13
C HIS A 41 14.79 16.75 5.12
N PHE A 42 15.17 15.47 5.23
CA PHE A 42 16.16 14.99 6.18
C PHE A 42 17.44 14.51 5.50
N TYR A 43 17.82 15.14 4.38
CA TYR A 43 18.92 14.72 3.52
C TYR A 43 20.25 14.43 4.26
N TYR A 44 20.56 15.22 5.31
CA TYR A 44 21.79 15.08 6.09
C TYR A 44 21.72 13.97 7.16
N HIS A 45 20.54 13.68 7.71
CA HIS A 45 20.31 12.65 8.74
C HIS A 45 19.41 11.53 8.23
N ILE A 46 19.51 11.23 6.94
CA ILE A 46 18.59 10.34 6.24
C ILE A 46 18.61 8.91 6.77
N SER A 47 19.75 8.42 7.27
CA SER A 47 19.83 7.09 7.88
C SER A 47 18.92 6.94 9.10
N TYR A 48 18.84 7.96 9.95
CA TYR A 48 17.95 7.97 11.12
C TYR A 48 16.49 8.05 10.70
N ALA A 49 16.18 8.88 9.69
CA ALA A 49 14.84 9.01 9.15
C ALA A 49 14.35 7.69 8.52
N CYS A 50 15.18 7.07 7.68
CA CYS A 50 14.92 5.77 7.08
C CYS A 50 14.72 4.66 8.12
N LEU A 51 15.49 4.68 9.22
CA LEU A 51 15.33 3.70 10.29
C LEU A 51 13.94 3.83 10.93
N GLY A 52 13.50 5.05 11.27
CA GLY A 52 12.15 5.29 11.75
C GLY A 52 11.09 4.84 10.75
N MET A 53 11.26 5.20 9.48
CA MET A 53 10.30 4.83 8.43
C MET A 53 10.20 3.32 8.23
N ILE A 54 11.30 2.57 8.21
CA ILE A 54 11.25 1.11 8.04
C ILE A 54 10.54 0.43 9.22
N LEU A 55 10.77 0.91 10.45
CA LEU A 55 10.10 0.38 11.63
C LEU A 55 8.58 0.48 11.50
N THR A 56 8.04 1.61 11.05
CA THR A 56 6.58 1.82 10.98
C THR A 56 5.97 1.44 9.64
N ALA A 57 6.61 1.75 8.52
CA ALA A 57 6.09 1.51 7.18
C ALA A 57 6.30 0.07 6.67
N VAL A 58 7.26 -0.68 7.22
CA VAL A 58 7.55 -2.06 6.75
C VAL A 58 7.33 -3.10 7.84
N LEU A 59 7.90 -2.90 9.04
CA LEU A 59 7.78 -3.92 10.09
C LEU A 59 6.36 -3.99 10.65
N THR A 60 5.68 -2.87 10.87
CA THR A 60 4.30 -2.93 11.40
C THR A 60 3.31 -3.57 10.43
N PRO A 61 3.29 -3.26 9.11
CA PRO A 61 2.39 -3.94 8.18
C PRO A 61 2.75 -5.41 8.01
N LEU A 62 4.03 -5.76 8.08
CA LEU A 62 4.48 -7.16 8.11
C LEU A 62 3.90 -7.90 9.33
N LEU A 63 3.95 -7.30 10.52
CA LEU A 63 3.28 -7.83 11.71
C LEU A 63 1.77 -7.95 11.49
N GLY A 64 1.13 -6.98 10.83
CA GLY A 64 -0.28 -7.02 10.44
C GLY A 64 -0.62 -8.22 9.56
N LEU A 65 0.20 -8.51 8.55
CA LEU A 65 0.06 -9.70 7.69
C LEU A 65 0.17 -11.00 8.50
N PHE A 66 1.15 -11.10 9.40
CA PHE A 66 1.29 -12.26 10.28
C PHE A 66 0.09 -12.41 11.22
N ALA A 67 -0.39 -11.32 11.82
CA ALA A 67 -1.56 -11.34 12.69
C ALA A 67 -2.82 -11.81 11.95
N MET A 68 -3.03 -11.33 10.72
CA MET A 68 -4.13 -11.79 9.88
C MET A 68 -3.99 -13.26 9.46
N MET A 69 -2.79 -13.73 9.17
CA MET A 69 -2.52 -15.13 8.87
C MET A 69 -2.88 -16.04 10.05
N LEU A 70 -2.66 -15.60 11.30
CA LEU A 70 -3.06 -16.32 12.51
C LEU A 70 -4.60 -16.41 12.66
N TYR A 71 -5.33 -15.49 12.05
CA TYR A 71 -6.79 -15.44 11.99
C TYR A 71 -7.34 -16.00 10.67
N SER A 72 -6.51 -16.69 9.90
CA SER A 72 -6.86 -17.25 8.58
C SER A 72 -7.45 -16.21 7.62
N GLY A 73 -7.07 -14.94 7.74
CA GLY A 73 -7.59 -13.87 6.88
C GLY A 73 -9.00 -13.37 7.26
N ASN A 74 -9.58 -13.83 8.37
CA ASN A 74 -10.89 -13.36 8.80
C ASN A 74 -10.78 -12.03 9.58
N TYR A 75 -10.93 -10.92 8.86
CA TYR A 75 -10.85 -9.58 9.44
C TYR A 75 -11.96 -9.33 10.48
N ARG A 76 -13.14 -9.96 10.37
CA ARG A 76 -14.21 -9.83 11.38
C ARG A 76 -13.78 -10.42 12.72
N SER A 77 -13.22 -11.63 12.71
CA SER A 77 -12.71 -12.27 13.92
C SER A 77 -11.51 -11.51 14.51
N PHE A 78 -10.64 -10.95 13.65
CA PHE A 78 -9.52 -10.12 14.09
C PHE A 78 -10.02 -8.90 14.88
N PHE A 79 -10.85 -8.06 14.27
CA PHE A 79 -11.38 -6.85 14.90
C PHE A 79 -12.35 -7.14 16.06
N ALA A 80 -13.03 -8.29 16.08
CA ALA A 80 -13.87 -8.69 17.21
C ALA A 80 -13.06 -8.88 18.52
N SER A 81 -11.72 -8.97 18.45
CA SER A 81 -10.84 -9.07 19.62
C SER A 81 -10.92 -7.86 20.57
N ILE A 82 -11.39 -6.70 20.10
CA ILE A 82 -11.64 -5.50 20.92
C ILE A 82 -13.11 -5.32 21.32
N GLY A 83 -13.98 -6.24 20.87
CA GLY A 83 -15.44 -6.20 21.03
C GLY A 83 -16.16 -6.19 19.68
N ARG A 84 -17.36 -6.78 19.61
CA ARG A 84 -18.11 -6.92 18.35
C ARG A 84 -18.47 -5.58 17.69
N MET A 85 -19.12 -4.68 18.45
CA MET A 85 -19.49 -3.35 17.97
C MET A 85 -18.27 -2.45 17.70
N PRO A 86 -17.33 -2.23 18.65
CA PRO A 86 -16.18 -1.37 18.41
C PRO A 86 -15.27 -1.91 17.29
N GLY A 87 -15.12 -3.23 17.18
CA GLY A 87 -14.40 -3.87 16.09
C GLY A 87 -15.03 -3.63 14.72
N MET A 88 -16.36 -3.70 14.63
CA MET A 88 -17.09 -3.40 13.39
C MET A 88 -16.93 -1.92 13.00
N VAL A 89 -17.09 -1.00 13.94
CA VAL A 89 -16.93 0.45 13.69
C VAL A 89 -15.51 0.76 13.22
N LEU A 90 -14.49 0.22 13.88
CA LEU A 90 -13.09 0.42 13.52
C LEU A 90 -12.79 -0.14 12.13
N MET A 91 -13.29 -1.33 11.81
CA MET A 91 -13.14 -1.94 10.49
C MET A 91 -13.76 -1.09 9.39
N VAL A 92 -14.99 -0.59 9.59
CA VAL A 92 -15.66 0.32 8.64
C VAL A 92 -14.85 1.60 8.47
N ALA A 93 -14.39 2.21 9.56
CA ALA A 93 -13.60 3.42 9.54
C ALA A 93 -12.29 3.23 8.75
N ILE A 94 -11.56 2.15 9.00
CA ILE A 94 -10.33 1.83 8.28
C ILE A 94 -10.61 1.63 6.79
N LEU A 95 -11.65 0.88 6.44
CA LEU A 95 -12.05 0.63 5.06
C LEU A 95 -12.42 1.93 4.32
N CYS A 96 -13.14 2.83 4.97
CA CYS A 96 -13.46 4.15 4.44
C CYS A 96 -12.20 5.01 4.21
N ILE A 97 -11.25 4.96 5.16
CA ILE A 97 -9.98 5.70 5.11
C ILE A 97 -9.09 5.18 3.98
N ILE A 98 -8.88 3.88 3.85
CA ILE A 98 -8.05 3.33 2.77
C ILE A 98 -8.74 3.40 1.41
N GLY A 99 -10.07 3.27 1.38
CA GLY A 99 -10.85 3.26 0.16
C GLY A 99 -11.24 4.67 -0.29
N PRO A 100 -12.54 5.03 -0.23
CA PRO A 100 -13.08 6.19 -0.92
C PRO A 100 -12.61 7.55 -0.41
N PHE A 101 -12.19 7.67 0.86
CA PHE A 101 -11.91 8.97 1.46
C PHE A 101 -10.43 9.26 1.66
N GLY A 102 -9.53 8.32 1.32
CA GLY A 102 -8.11 8.57 1.53
C GLY A 102 -7.17 7.85 0.58
N GLY A 103 -7.02 6.53 0.71
CA GLY A 103 -6.01 5.79 -0.05
C GLY A 103 -6.21 5.88 -1.57
N ILE A 104 -7.43 5.63 -2.07
CA ILE A 104 -7.70 5.71 -3.52
C ILE A 104 -7.61 7.16 -4.05
N PRO A 105 -8.20 8.18 -3.41
CA PRO A 105 -8.00 9.57 -3.84
C PRO A 105 -6.53 10.00 -3.88
N ARG A 106 -5.71 9.59 -2.89
CA ARG A 106 -4.27 9.86 -2.88
C ARG A 106 -3.56 9.19 -4.06
N THR A 107 -3.93 7.97 -4.43
CA THR A 107 -3.30 7.27 -5.57
C THR A 107 -3.55 7.97 -6.89
N ILE A 108 -4.76 8.51 -7.08
CA ILE A 108 -5.12 9.32 -8.25
C ILE A 108 -4.29 10.61 -8.26
N ALA A 109 -4.26 11.35 -7.15
CA ALA A 109 -3.58 12.63 -7.07
C ALA A 109 -2.06 12.50 -7.30
N VAL A 110 -1.40 11.51 -6.69
CA VAL A 110 0.06 11.28 -6.91
C VAL A 110 0.36 10.84 -8.32
N SER A 111 -0.49 10.01 -8.93
CA SER A 111 -0.32 9.63 -10.34
C SER A 111 -0.33 10.86 -11.25
N TYR A 112 -1.27 11.78 -11.00
CA TYR A 112 -1.36 13.05 -11.70
C TYR A 112 -0.12 13.91 -11.46
N ASP A 113 0.24 14.16 -10.21
CA ASP A 113 1.36 15.05 -9.83
C ASP A 113 2.70 14.53 -10.38
N THR A 114 2.90 13.21 -10.35
CA THR A 114 4.11 12.58 -10.91
C THR A 114 4.18 12.80 -12.42
N LEU A 115 3.09 12.55 -13.15
CA LEU A 115 3.03 12.71 -14.61
C LEU A 115 3.15 14.19 -15.03
N ALA A 116 2.51 15.09 -14.29
CA ALA A 116 2.57 16.54 -14.52
C ALA A 116 3.98 17.12 -14.33
N SER A 117 4.84 16.43 -13.57
CA SER A 117 6.18 16.89 -13.21
C SER A 117 7.31 16.29 -14.06
N LEU A 118 6.96 15.56 -15.13
CA LEU A 118 7.92 14.94 -16.06
C LEU A 118 8.48 15.96 -17.06
N GLY A 119 9.25 16.93 -16.57
CA GLY A 119 10.02 17.88 -17.37
C GLY A 119 9.22 19.01 -18.05
N ASP A 120 9.90 20.13 -18.31
CA ASP A 120 9.26 21.38 -18.79
C ASP A 120 8.73 21.30 -20.24
N LYS A 121 9.03 20.21 -20.98
CA LYS A 121 8.65 20.02 -22.39
C LYS A 121 7.37 19.21 -22.61
N HIS A 122 6.75 18.68 -21.56
CA HIS A 122 5.49 17.93 -21.65
C HIS A 122 4.21 18.61 -21.11
N PRO A 123 4.05 19.95 -21.00
CA PRO A 123 2.86 20.50 -20.33
C PRO A 123 1.55 20.43 -21.14
N THR A 124 1.55 20.05 -22.42
CA THR A 124 0.41 20.33 -23.31
C THR A 124 -0.63 19.21 -23.46
N LEU A 125 -0.38 18.00 -22.95
CA LEU A 125 -1.29 16.85 -23.18
C LEU A 125 -1.95 16.27 -21.92
N LEU A 126 -1.57 16.70 -20.72
CA LEU A 126 -2.17 16.16 -19.49
C LEU A 126 -3.49 16.88 -19.19
N PRO A 127 -4.64 16.17 -19.12
CA PRO A 127 -5.91 16.79 -18.74
C PRO A 127 -5.84 17.36 -17.32
N SER A 128 -6.64 18.39 -17.01
CA SER A 128 -6.77 18.90 -15.64
C SER A 128 -7.11 17.78 -14.64
N LEU A 129 -6.70 17.91 -13.38
CA LEU A 129 -6.90 16.92 -12.32
C LEU A 129 -8.33 16.32 -12.24
N PRO A 130 -9.44 17.08 -12.41
CA PRO A 130 -10.78 16.49 -12.44
C PRO A 130 -10.99 15.49 -13.58
N TRP A 131 -10.58 15.84 -14.81
CA TRP A 131 -10.69 14.96 -15.97
C TRP A 131 -9.79 13.72 -15.84
N PHE A 132 -8.58 13.90 -15.33
CA PHE A 132 -7.70 12.79 -15.01
C PHE A 132 -8.32 11.85 -13.96
N SER A 133 -8.96 12.41 -12.93
CA SER A 133 -9.65 11.64 -11.89
C SER A 133 -10.81 10.81 -12.46
N VAL A 134 -11.64 11.38 -13.33
CA VAL A 134 -12.71 10.63 -14.02
C VAL A 134 -12.13 9.47 -14.82
N PHE A 135 -11.11 9.75 -15.64
CA PHE A 135 -10.44 8.73 -16.44
C PHE A 135 -9.90 7.59 -15.57
N PHE A 136 -9.20 7.93 -14.48
CA PHE A 136 -8.64 6.95 -13.56
C PHE A 136 -9.72 6.10 -12.88
N CYS A 137 -10.81 6.72 -12.38
CA CYS A 137 -11.92 6.00 -11.77
C CYS A 137 -12.63 5.05 -12.75
N VAL A 138 -12.85 5.48 -14.00
CA VAL A 138 -13.40 4.62 -15.06
C VAL A 138 -12.48 3.44 -15.34
N LEU A 139 -11.17 3.68 -15.41
CA LEU A 139 -10.18 2.64 -15.62
C LEU A 139 -10.23 1.60 -14.48
N VAL A 140 -10.24 2.05 -13.22
CA VAL A 140 -10.39 1.19 -12.04
C VAL A 140 -11.67 0.37 -12.13
N TYR A 141 -12.82 0.99 -12.44
CA TYR A 141 -14.10 0.30 -12.58
C TYR A 141 -14.04 -0.84 -13.62
N LEU A 142 -13.49 -0.57 -14.80
CA LEU A 142 -13.37 -1.56 -15.89
C LEU A 142 -12.48 -2.74 -15.51
N PHE A 143 -11.38 -2.49 -14.81
CA PHE A 143 -10.48 -3.55 -14.36
C PHE A 143 -11.10 -4.39 -13.24
N VAL A 144 -11.72 -3.76 -12.24
CA VAL A 144 -12.32 -4.46 -11.11
C VAL A 144 -13.51 -5.34 -11.54
N CYS A 145 -14.30 -4.90 -12.53
CA CYS A 145 -15.38 -5.71 -13.11
C CYS A 145 -14.89 -7.03 -13.76
N LYS A 146 -13.62 -7.13 -14.16
CA LYS A 146 -13.02 -8.36 -14.74
C LYS A 146 -12.30 -9.24 -13.69
N LEU A 147 -12.76 -9.17 -12.45
CA LEU A 147 -12.10 -9.55 -11.18
C LEU A 147 -11.29 -10.86 -11.16
N SER A 148 -11.65 -11.92 -11.88
CA SER A 148 -11.03 -13.24 -11.73
C SER A 148 -9.61 -13.37 -12.31
N LYS A 149 -9.22 -12.52 -13.27
CA LYS A 149 -7.87 -12.56 -13.89
C LYS A 149 -6.92 -11.52 -13.31
N LEU A 150 -7.43 -10.56 -12.55
CA LEU A 150 -6.73 -9.32 -12.23
C LEU A 150 -5.51 -9.53 -11.33
N ILE A 151 -5.63 -10.32 -10.26
CA ILE A 151 -4.52 -10.62 -9.33
C ILE A 151 -3.37 -11.34 -10.06
N GLN A 152 -3.67 -12.24 -11.00
CA GLN A 152 -2.65 -12.93 -11.79
C GLN A 152 -1.91 -11.98 -12.75
N TRP A 153 -2.61 -11.04 -13.38
CA TRP A 153 -1.98 -10.06 -14.29
C TRP A 153 -1.18 -9.00 -13.52
N LEU A 154 -1.71 -8.52 -12.38
CA LEU A 154 -1.06 -7.52 -11.54
C LEU A 154 0.30 -7.99 -11.02
N GLY A 155 0.37 -9.21 -10.46
CA GLY A 155 1.61 -9.78 -9.93
C GLY A 155 2.57 -10.34 -10.99
N SER A 156 2.08 -10.80 -12.14
CA SER A 156 2.93 -11.45 -13.14
C SER A 156 3.57 -10.48 -14.15
N VAL A 157 2.89 -9.38 -14.50
CA VAL A 157 3.33 -8.48 -15.58
C VAL A 157 3.66 -7.09 -15.05
N PHE A 158 2.77 -6.47 -14.26
CA PHE A 158 3.01 -5.11 -13.78
C PHE A 158 4.12 -5.05 -12.73
N PHE A 159 4.12 -5.98 -11.78
CA PHE A 159 5.16 -6.06 -10.74
C PHE A 159 6.61 -6.05 -11.28
N PRO A 160 7.04 -6.95 -12.19
CA PRO A 160 8.44 -6.96 -12.65
C PRO A 160 8.80 -5.72 -13.47
N VAL A 161 7.88 -5.19 -14.27
CA VAL A 161 8.10 -3.96 -15.06
C VAL A 161 8.25 -2.75 -14.14
N MET A 162 7.36 -2.60 -13.15
CA MET A 162 7.43 -1.54 -12.17
C MET A 162 8.71 -1.62 -11.32
N LEU A 163 9.04 -2.81 -10.82
CA LEU A 163 10.24 -2.96 -9.99
C LEU A 163 11.52 -2.69 -10.80
N GLY A 164 11.60 -3.16 -12.05
CA GLY A 164 12.75 -2.93 -12.91
C GLY A 164 12.98 -1.46 -13.27
N THR A 165 11.91 -0.74 -13.62
CA THR A 165 11.99 0.70 -13.96
C THR A 165 12.35 1.56 -12.74
N LEU A 166 11.82 1.23 -11.56
CA LEU A 166 12.14 1.94 -10.33
C LEU A 166 13.54 1.64 -9.84
N ALA A 167 13.98 0.38 -9.92
CA ALA A 167 15.36 0.01 -9.63
C ALA A 167 16.34 0.75 -10.55
N TRP A 168 16.01 0.84 -11.85
CA TRP A 168 16.81 1.59 -12.81
C TRP A 168 16.92 3.08 -12.46
N LEU A 169 15.80 3.73 -12.09
CA LEU A 169 15.78 5.10 -11.60
C LEU A 169 16.66 5.27 -10.37
N ILE A 170 16.48 4.42 -9.36
CA ILE A 170 17.23 4.46 -8.09
C ILE A 170 18.73 4.33 -8.37
N ILE A 171 19.14 3.33 -9.14
CA ILE A 171 20.56 3.09 -9.46
C ILE A 171 21.14 4.31 -10.17
N LYS A 172 20.47 4.84 -11.21
CA LYS A 172 20.95 6.03 -11.89
C LYS A 172 21.01 7.26 -10.99
N GLY A 173 20.03 7.44 -10.10
CA GLY A 173 19.99 8.59 -9.19
C GLY A 173 21.12 8.56 -8.17
N LEU A 174 21.47 7.37 -7.68
CA LEU A 174 22.61 7.21 -6.79
C LEU A 174 23.96 7.42 -7.49
N LEU A 175 24.06 7.09 -8.78
CA LEU A 175 25.29 7.26 -9.57
C LEU A 175 25.48 8.68 -10.11
N LEU A 176 24.41 9.44 -10.34
CA LEU A 176 24.48 10.81 -10.84
C LEU A 176 25.23 11.71 -9.85
N PRO A 177 26.01 12.72 -10.29
CA PRO A 177 26.60 13.71 -9.40
C PRO A 177 25.55 14.34 -8.47
N ALA A 178 25.90 14.42 -7.18
CA ALA A 178 24.99 14.92 -6.17
C ALA A 178 24.68 16.41 -6.41
N HIS A 179 23.41 16.76 -6.28
CA HIS A 179 22.96 18.16 -6.18
C HIS A 179 22.65 18.42 -4.72
N ALA A 180 23.69 18.27 -3.89
CA ALA A 180 23.56 18.30 -2.44
C ALA A 180 23.39 19.73 -1.93
N LEU A 181 22.57 19.88 -0.90
CA LEU A 181 22.55 21.09 -0.09
C LEU A 181 23.76 21.08 0.86
N PRO A 182 24.34 22.26 1.19
CA PRO A 182 25.41 22.37 2.17
C PRO A 182 25.03 21.74 3.53
N SER A 183 26.03 21.29 4.29
CA SER A 183 25.81 20.82 5.66
C SER A 183 25.41 21.93 6.64
N GLU A 184 25.64 23.19 6.27
CA GLU A 184 25.28 24.36 7.08
C GLU A 184 23.78 24.69 7.04
N SER A 185 23.03 24.19 6.04
CA SER A 185 21.57 24.36 5.96
C SER A 185 20.78 23.28 6.70
N VAL A 186 21.44 22.47 7.55
CA VAL A 186 20.81 21.40 8.31
C VAL A 186 20.05 21.99 9.49
N THR A 187 18.72 21.97 9.41
CA THR A 187 17.83 22.49 10.45
C THR A 187 17.33 21.45 11.45
N PHE A 188 17.42 20.16 11.12
CA PHE A 188 16.80 19.09 11.92
C PHE A 188 17.82 18.23 12.66
N SER A 189 17.51 17.88 13.92
CA SER A 189 18.33 16.95 14.71
C SER A 189 18.14 15.49 14.29
N LYS A 190 19.07 14.61 14.67
CA LYS A 190 18.96 13.16 14.44
C LYS A 190 17.69 12.56 15.05
N GLN A 191 17.31 13.04 16.23
CA GLN A 191 16.10 12.62 16.94
C GLN A 191 14.84 13.05 16.18
N GLN A 192 14.80 14.29 15.69
CA GLN A 192 13.69 14.78 14.87
C GLN A 192 13.57 14.00 13.55
N ALA A 193 14.70 13.68 12.90
CA ALA A 193 14.71 12.84 11.71
C ALA A 193 14.11 11.45 11.98
N PHE A 194 14.53 10.80 13.07
CA PHE A 194 14.00 9.49 13.47
C PHE A 194 12.50 9.53 13.77
N VAL A 195 12.03 10.48 14.58
CA VAL A 195 10.61 10.60 14.97
C VAL A 195 9.74 10.94 13.76
N THR A 196 10.22 11.82 12.88
CA THR A 196 9.48 12.15 11.65
C THR A 196 9.41 10.95 10.71
N GLY A 197 10.49 10.17 10.60
CA GLY A 197 10.49 8.90 9.88
C GLY A 197 9.42 7.93 10.39
N LEU A 198 9.24 7.82 11.72
CA LEU A 198 8.16 7.00 12.30
C LEU A 198 6.78 7.48 11.84
N SER A 199 6.50 8.79 11.92
CA SER A 199 5.21 9.38 11.52
C SER A 199 4.96 9.23 10.01
N GLU A 200 5.97 9.45 9.17
CA GLU A 200 5.83 9.28 7.72
C GLU A 200 5.52 7.82 7.33
N GLY A 201 5.96 6.84 8.13
CA GLY A 201 5.54 5.46 7.93
C GLY A 201 4.07 5.18 8.30
N PHE A 202 3.43 6.00 9.14
CA PHE A 202 1.96 5.91 9.33
C PHE A 202 1.22 6.41 8.09
N ASN A 203 1.79 7.40 7.41
CA ASN A 203 1.18 7.99 6.23
C ASN A 203 1.11 7.05 5.02
N THR A 204 1.90 5.98 4.99
CA THR A 204 1.84 4.97 3.90
C THR A 204 0.53 4.17 3.89
N MET A 205 -0.20 4.12 5.02
CA MET A 205 -1.46 3.37 5.15
C MET A 205 -1.30 1.84 5.04
N ASP A 206 -0.07 1.34 4.99
CA ASP A 206 0.19 -0.09 4.73
C ASP A 206 -0.29 -0.99 5.87
N LEU A 207 -0.20 -0.57 7.14
CA LEU A 207 -0.73 -1.38 8.24
C LEU A 207 -2.25 -1.58 8.11
N LEU A 208 -2.95 -0.52 7.71
CA LEU A 208 -4.39 -0.56 7.45
C LEU A 208 -4.70 -1.52 6.30
N GLY A 209 -3.94 -1.44 5.21
CA GLY A 209 -4.07 -2.31 4.04
C GLY A 209 -3.76 -3.78 4.37
N ALA A 210 -2.77 -4.05 5.22
CA ALA A 210 -2.33 -5.39 5.58
C ALA A 210 -3.46 -6.25 6.17
N PHE A 211 -4.35 -5.63 6.94
CA PHE A 211 -5.50 -6.33 7.52
C PHE A 211 -6.45 -6.92 6.47
N PHE A 212 -6.52 -6.33 5.28
CA PHE A 212 -7.44 -6.75 4.21
C PHE A 212 -6.73 -7.42 3.02
N PHE A 213 -5.52 -6.97 2.68
CA PHE A 213 -4.72 -7.57 1.61
C PHE A 213 -4.33 -9.02 1.92
N CYS A 214 -4.05 -9.32 3.20
CA CYS A 214 -3.80 -10.70 3.62
C CYS A 214 -5.01 -11.61 3.31
N SER A 215 -6.23 -11.13 3.56
CA SER A 215 -7.46 -11.87 3.27
C SER A 215 -7.60 -12.21 1.79
N ILE A 216 -7.33 -11.25 0.89
CA ILE A 216 -7.37 -11.50 -0.56
C ILE A 216 -6.38 -12.60 -0.95
N VAL A 217 -5.13 -12.46 -0.52
CA VAL A 217 -4.06 -13.40 -0.87
C VAL A 217 -4.39 -14.81 -0.38
N LEU A 218 -4.93 -14.90 0.85
CA LEU A 218 -5.35 -16.18 1.42
C LEU A 218 -6.50 -16.82 0.64
N VAL A 219 -7.51 -16.04 0.25
CA VAL A 219 -8.61 -16.53 -0.59
C VAL A 219 -8.09 -16.99 -1.95
N SER A 220 -7.19 -16.23 -2.59
CA SER A 220 -6.59 -16.62 -3.87
C SER A 220 -5.80 -17.92 -3.77
N ILE A 221 -5.00 -18.10 -2.71
CA ILE A 221 -4.28 -19.35 -2.47
C ILE A 221 -5.27 -20.51 -2.28
N GLN A 222 -6.32 -20.32 -1.46
CA GLN A 222 -7.34 -21.34 -1.22
C GLN A 222 -8.07 -21.75 -2.50
N GLN A 223 -8.49 -20.80 -3.33
CA GLN A 223 -9.15 -21.07 -4.61
C GLN A 223 -8.27 -21.88 -5.56
N LEU A 224 -6.98 -21.55 -5.62
CA LEU A 224 -6.03 -22.28 -6.47
C LEU A 224 -5.72 -23.68 -5.92
N MET A 225 -5.73 -23.87 -4.61
CA MET A 225 -5.63 -25.20 -4.00
C MET A 225 -6.84 -26.08 -4.31
N VAL A 226 -8.05 -25.51 -4.33
CA VAL A 226 -9.26 -26.24 -4.73
C VAL A 226 -9.16 -26.63 -6.20
N GLN A 227 -8.72 -25.73 -7.08
CA GLN A 227 -8.48 -26.05 -8.50
C GLN A 227 -7.40 -27.12 -8.72
N GLN A 228 -6.38 -27.18 -7.87
CA GLN A 228 -5.35 -28.24 -7.93
C GLN A 228 -5.81 -29.58 -7.34
N LYS A 229 -6.81 -29.57 -6.45
CA LYS A 229 -7.34 -30.79 -5.81
C LYS A 229 -8.57 -31.37 -6.51
N HIS A 230 -9.26 -30.62 -7.36
CA HIS A 230 -10.48 -31.08 -8.06
C HIS A 230 -10.24 -31.38 -9.54
N GLU A 231 -9.88 -32.64 -9.82
CA GLU A 231 -10.29 -33.39 -11.03
C GLU A 231 -11.63 -34.13 -10.80
N SER A 232 -12.31 -33.96 -9.66
CA SER A 232 -13.53 -34.71 -9.35
C SER A 232 -14.50 -33.92 -8.46
N SER A 233 -15.56 -33.39 -9.08
CA SER A 233 -16.90 -33.05 -8.56
C SER A 233 -17.09 -32.70 -7.07
N GLU A 234 -17.37 -31.42 -6.82
CA GLU A 234 -18.44 -30.85 -5.96
C GLU A 234 -18.02 -29.44 -5.49
N GLU A 235 -18.73 -28.42 -5.94
CA GLU A 235 -18.55 -27.03 -5.49
C GLU A 235 -19.02 -26.88 -4.04
N LYS A 236 -18.11 -27.11 -3.08
CA LYS A 236 -18.34 -26.70 -1.68
C LYS A 236 -18.03 -25.20 -1.51
N PRO A 237 -18.81 -24.48 -0.67
CA PRO A 237 -18.58 -23.07 -0.41
C PRO A 237 -17.20 -22.82 0.21
N LEU A 238 -16.65 -21.63 -0.04
CA LEU A 238 -15.36 -21.12 0.47
C LEU A 238 -15.36 -21.04 2.01
N GLU A 239 -15.15 -22.18 2.68
CA GLU A 239 -14.75 -22.18 4.08
C GLU A 239 -13.26 -21.86 4.19
N PHE A 240 -12.90 -20.99 5.14
CA PHE A 240 -11.52 -20.68 5.49
C PHE A 240 -10.84 -21.93 6.07
N HIS A 241 -10.43 -22.84 5.18
CA HIS A 241 -9.90 -24.14 5.55
C HIS A 241 -8.51 -24.01 6.19
N HIS A 242 -8.17 -24.97 7.03
CA HIS A 242 -6.87 -25.05 7.69
C HIS A 242 -5.74 -25.09 6.65
N ILE A 243 -4.99 -23.99 6.54
CA ILE A 243 -3.79 -23.91 5.71
C ILE A 243 -2.73 -24.84 6.34
N GLY A 244 -2.23 -25.80 5.55
CA GLY A 244 -1.19 -26.73 5.98
C GLY A 244 0.12 -26.01 6.37
N LYS A 245 0.97 -26.67 7.17
CA LYS A 245 2.24 -26.08 7.65
C LYS A 245 3.13 -25.56 6.50
N THR A 246 3.21 -26.31 5.40
CA THR A 246 3.99 -25.95 4.21
C THR A 246 3.52 -24.67 3.54
N GLU A 247 2.20 -24.46 3.46
CA GLU A 247 1.62 -23.27 2.81
C GLU A 247 1.74 -22.04 3.70
N LYS A 248 1.63 -22.21 5.03
CA LYS A 248 1.94 -21.13 5.99
C LYS A 248 3.40 -20.68 5.88
N TYR A 249 4.33 -21.63 5.71
CA TYR A 249 5.74 -21.31 5.52
C TYR A 249 5.98 -20.53 4.21
N LYS A 250 5.42 -21.00 3.08
CA LYS A 250 5.51 -20.28 1.80
C LYS A 250 4.95 -18.87 1.90
N LEU A 251 3.78 -18.71 2.52
CA LEU A 251 3.14 -17.41 2.71
C LEU A 251 3.99 -16.48 3.59
N ALA A 252 4.54 -16.99 4.70
CA ALA A 252 5.45 -16.23 5.55
C ALA A 252 6.71 -15.77 4.79
N MET A 253 7.31 -16.64 3.98
CA MET A 253 8.45 -16.28 3.13
C MET A 253 8.07 -15.24 2.07
N SER A 254 6.86 -15.29 1.53
CA SER A 254 6.34 -14.27 0.61
C SER A 254 6.13 -12.93 1.31
N PHE A 255 5.68 -12.90 2.56
CA PHE A 255 5.57 -11.68 3.36
C PHE A 255 6.95 -11.04 3.58
N LEU A 256 7.94 -11.86 3.95
CA LEU A 256 9.32 -11.40 4.13
C LEU A 256 9.93 -10.86 2.83
N LEU A 257 9.68 -11.54 1.70
CA LEU A 257 10.13 -11.08 0.39
C LEU A 257 9.52 -9.71 0.04
N ALA A 258 8.21 -9.54 0.23
CA ALA A 258 7.54 -8.27 -0.04
C ALA A 258 8.09 -7.13 0.84
N ALA A 259 8.30 -7.41 2.14
CA ALA A 259 8.88 -6.46 3.08
C ALA A 259 10.33 -6.07 2.71
N ALA A 260 11.14 -7.03 2.27
CA ALA A 260 12.51 -6.77 1.82
C ALA A 260 12.55 -5.90 0.56
N LEU A 261 11.70 -6.19 -0.43
CA LEU A 261 11.58 -5.38 -1.64
C LEU A 261 11.10 -3.96 -1.34
N LEU A 262 10.09 -3.82 -0.47
CA LEU A 262 9.58 -2.50 -0.07
C LEU A 262 10.64 -1.68 0.67
N SER A 263 11.38 -2.30 1.59
CA SER A 263 12.49 -1.65 2.29
C SER A 263 13.57 -1.17 1.33
N LEU A 264 13.95 -2.00 0.35
CA LEU A 264 14.97 -1.66 -0.64
C LEU A 264 14.54 -0.47 -1.49
N VAL A 265 13.28 -0.43 -1.94
CA VAL A 265 12.75 0.68 -2.72
C VAL A 265 12.68 1.96 -1.89
N TYR A 266 12.22 1.89 -0.64
CA TYR A 266 12.19 3.05 0.25
C TYR A 266 13.57 3.63 0.52
N LEU A 267 14.54 2.79 0.86
CA LEU A 267 15.93 3.23 1.05
C LEU A 267 16.47 3.86 -0.22
N GLY A 268 16.27 3.20 -1.37
CA GLY A 268 16.69 3.71 -2.67
C GLY A 268 16.11 5.10 -2.99
N PHE A 269 14.81 5.29 -2.80
CA PHE A 269 14.14 6.58 -2.99
C PHE A 269 14.62 7.64 -1.99
N ALA A 270 14.68 7.30 -0.71
CA ALA A 270 15.09 8.23 0.34
C ALA A 270 16.53 8.73 0.13
N PHE A 271 17.48 7.84 -0.17
CA PHE A 271 18.85 8.22 -0.48
C PHE A 271 18.98 8.98 -1.81
N CYS A 272 18.20 8.61 -2.82
CA CYS A 272 18.16 9.32 -4.10
C CYS A 272 17.66 10.77 -3.92
N ALA A 273 16.55 10.96 -3.22
CA ALA A 273 16.01 12.28 -2.92
C ALA A 273 16.97 13.12 -2.04
N ALA A 274 17.62 12.51 -1.06
CA ALA A 274 18.63 13.18 -0.23
C ALA A 274 19.82 13.69 -1.06
N ARG A 275 20.30 12.88 -2.01
CA ARG A 275 21.42 13.23 -2.90
C ARG A 275 21.09 14.38 -3.85
N HIS A 276 19.82 14.56 -4.18
CA HIS A 276 19.33 15.60 -5.08
C HIS A 276 18.50 16.67 -4.36
N ALA A 277 18.61 16.80 -3.04
CA ALA A 277 17.77 17.69 -2.25
C ALA A 277 17.82 19.16 -2.71
N GLY A 278 18.97 19.63 -3.22
CA GLY A 278 19.11 21.00 -3.76
C GLY A 278 18.34 21.25 -5.05
N ALA A 279 18.03 20.21 -5.82
CA ALA A 279 17.20 20.30 -7.03
C ALA A 279 15.69 20.14 -6.73
N LEU A 280 15.33 19.96 -5.46
CA LEU A 280 13.96 19.68 -5.00
C LEU A 280 13.38 20.82 -4.15
N ILE A 281 14.04 21.97 -4.11
CA ILE A 281 13.55 23.17 -3.42
C ILE A 281 12.22 23.59 -4.05
N ASP A 282 11.23 23.91 -3.23
CA ASP A 282 9.87 24.31 -3.62
C ASP A 282 9.07 23.27 -4.44
N VAL A 283 9.50 22.00 -4.43
CA VAL A 283 8.78 20.90 -5.08
C VAL A 283 7.79 20.26 -4.11
N GLN A 284 6.52 20.17 -4.51
CA GLN A 284 5.49 19.50 -3.70
C GLN A 284 5.75 18.00 -3.58
N ARG A 285 5.29 17.35 -2.51
CA ARG A 285 5.63 15.95 -2.20
C ARG A 285 5.24 14.99 -3.34
N GLY A 286 4.06 15.17 -3.92
CA GLY A 286 3.56 14.38 -5.06
C GLY A 286 4.37 14.54 -6.36
N GLN A 287 5.15 15.62 -6.48
CA GLN A 287 5.90 15.99 -7.67
C GLN A 287 7.37 15.58 -7.62
N ILE A 288 7.89 15.25 -6.42
CA ILE A 288 9.32 14.94 -6.20
C ILE A 288 9.80 13.84 -7.14
N LEU A 289 9.04 12.75 -7.29
CA LEU A 289 9.46 11.66 -8.16
C LEU A 289 9.57 12.10 -9.63
N GLY A 290 8.59 12.88 -10.11
CA GLY A 290 8.60 13.37 -11.49
C GLY A 290 9.82 14.25 -11.75
N ARG A 291 10.16 15.14 -10.80
CA ARG A 291 11.36 15.99 -10.87
C ARG A 291 12.65 15.20 -10.82
N ILE A 292 12.79 14.24 -9.91
CA ILE A 292 13.97 13.34 -9.86
C ILE A 292 14.08 12.54 -11.16
N SER A 293 12.98 12.01 -11.67
CA SER A 293 12.99 11.25 -12.91
C SER A 293 13.42 12.09 -14.10
N ALA A 294 12.90 13.32 -14.22
CA ALA A 294 13.33 14.27 -15.25
C ALA A 294 14.83 14.59 -15.14
N LEU A 295 15.35 14.77 -13.92
CA LEU A 295 16.77 15.07 -13.67
C LEU A 295 17.68 13.87 -13.99
N VAL A 296 17.33 12.69 -13.51
CA VAL A 296 18.20 11.50 -13.50
C VAL A 296 18.10 10.70 -14.81
N VAL A 297 16.88 10.57 -15.33
CA VAL A 297 16.55 9.67 -16.43
C VAL A 297 16.20 10.45 -17.71
N GLY A 298 15.93 11.75 -17.60
CA GLY A 298 15.80 12.65 -18.75
C GLY A 298 14.64 12.27 -19.66
N PRO A 299 14.86 12.07 -20.97
CA PRO A 299 13.80 11.71 -21.93
C PRO A 299 13.02 10.44 -21.56
N ASN A 300 13.64 9.53 -20.81
CA ASN A 300 13.01 8.27 -20.39
C ASN A 300 12.16 8.42 -19.12
N SER A 301 12.02 9.64 -18.58
CA SER A 301 11.25 9.92 -17.36
C SER A 301 9.78 9.51 -17.47
N PHE A 302 9.24 9.51 -18.69
CA PHE A 302 7.92 8.96 -19.00
C PHE A 302 7.75 7.49 -18.56
N LEU A 303 8.78 6.65 -18.68
CA LEU A 303 8.72 5.25 -18.24
C LEU A 303 8.57 5.15 -16.73
N THR A 304 9.23 6.03 -15.96
CA THR A 304 9.10 6.09 -14.50
C THR A 304 7.70 6.55 -14.11
N GLY A 305 7.19 7.61 -14.73
CA GLY A 305 5.83 8.11 -14.45
C GLY A 305 4.75 7.09 -14.81
N LEU A 306 4.88 6.41 -15.94
CA LEU A 306 4.00 5.31 -16.31
C LEU A 306 4.05 4.16 -15.28
N SER A 307 5.23 3.86 -14.76
CA SER A 307 5.38 2.80 -13.75
C SER A 307 4.70 3.15 -12.43
N VAL A 308 4.73 4.43 -12.02
CA VAL A 308 3.99 4.90 -10.84
C VAL A 308 2.48 4.98 -11.09
N PHE A 309 2.07 5.36 -12.29
CA PHE A 309 0.67 5.28 -12.69
C PHE A 309 0.15 3.84 -12.57
N LEU A 310 0.89 2.86 -13.09
CA LEU A 310 0.56 1.44 -12.98
C LEU A 310 0.55 0.95 -11.52
N ALA A 311 1.48 1.43 -10.71
CA ALA A 311 1.52 1.15 -9.27
C ALA A 311 0.24 1.61 -8.56
N CYS A 312 -0.08 2.89 -8.74
CA CYS A 312 -1.26 3.51 -8.15
C CYS A 312 -2.56 2.87 -8.66
N LEU A 313 -2.61 2.49 -9.93
CA LEU A 313 -3.76 1.79 -10.52
C LEU A 313 -3.94 0.41 -9.88
N THR A 314 -2.84 -0.33 -9.69
CA THR A 314 -2.85 -1.66 -9.06
C THR A 314 -3.37 -1.61 -7.62
N THR A 315 -2.87 -0.68 -6.82
CA THR A 315 -3.35 -0.46 -5.44
C THR A 315 -4.81 0.00 -5.43
N ALA A 316 -5.19 0.95 -6.28
CA ALA A 316 -6.56 1.45 -6.37
C ALA A 316 -7.56 0.33 -6.72
N ILE A 317 -7.21 -0.53 -7.68
CA ILE A 317 -7.98 -1.71 -8.05
C ILE A 317 -8.16 -2.65 -6.86
N ALA A 318 -7.06 -2.98 -6.16
CA ALA A 318 -7.11 -3.89 -5.01
C ALA A 318 -8.02 -3.36 -3.91
N VAL A 319 -7.83 -2.09 -3.52
CA VAL A 319 -8.60 -1.46 -2.44
C VAL A 319 -10.08 -1.26 -2.82
N THR A 320 -10.36 -0.84 -4.06
CA THR A 320 -11.73 -0.70 -4.57
C THR A 320 -12.44 -2.05 -4.54
N GLY A 321 -11.76 -3.12 -4.93
CA GLY A 321 -12.32 -4.47 -4.91
C GLY A 321 -12.70 -4.92 -3.49
N ILE A 322 -11.84 -4.66 -2.50
CA ILE A 322 -12.09 -4.98 -1.07
C ILE A 322 -13.29 -4.19 -0.55
N PHE A 323 -13.29 -2.87 -0.79
CA PHE A 323 -14.30 -1.99 -0.24
C PHE A 323 -15.68 -2.28 -0.86
N ALA A 324 -15.74 -2.52 -2.17
CA ALA A 324 -16.97 -2.91 -2.85
C ALA A 324 -17.49 -4.27 -2.37
N ASP A 325 -16.62 -5.26 -2.17
CA ASP A 325 -17.00 -6.55 -1.58
C ASP A 325 -17.53 -6.36 -0.16
N PHE A 326 -16.87 -5.53 0.65
CA PHE A 326 -17.32 -5.20 1.99
C PHE A 326 -18.71 -4.56 1.99
N ILE A 327 -18.96 -3.55 1.15
CA ILE A 327 -20.28 -2.92 1.09
C ILE A 327 -21.34 -3.93 0.63
N ALA A 328 -21.08 -4.69 -0.43
CA ALA A 328 -22.04 -5.65 -0.97
C ALA A 328 -22.38 -6.74 0.06
N ARG A 329 -21.37 -7.33 0.70
CA ARG A 329 -21.56 -8.49 1.60
C ARG A 329 -21.91 -8.11 3.03
N VAL A 330 -21.31 -7.05 3.57
CA VAL A 330 -21.40 -6.69 4.99
C VAL A 330 -22.46 -5.64 5.23
N VAL A 331 -22.41 -4.53 4.50
CA VAL A 331 -23.30 -3.37 4.73
C VAL A 331 -24.69 -3.64 4.15
N SER A 332 -24.74 -4.09 2.90
CA SER A 332 -26.00 -4.32 2.18
C SER A 332 -26.64 -5.69 2.47
N SER A 333 -25.97 -6.57 3.23
CA SER A 333 -26.41 -7.95 3.44
C SER A 333 -26.74 -8.68 2.13
N GLN A 334 -25.87 -8.55 1.11
CA GLN A 334 -26.02 -9.12 -0.24
C GLN A 334 -27.16 -8.54 -1.09
N LYS A 335 -27.82 -7.45 -0.68
CA LYS A 335 -28.92 -6.86 -1.45
C LYS A 335 -28.45 -5.98 -2.60
N MET A 336 -27.21 -5.50 -2.58
CA MET A 336 -26.65 -4.63 -3.61
C MET A 336 -25.71 -5.40 -4.53
N SER A 337 -25.85 -5.18 -5.85
CA SER A 337 -24.95 -5.77 -6.84
C SER A 337 -23.52 -5.26 -6.65
N TYR A 338 -22.55 -6.10 -6.99
CA TYR A 338 -21.12 -5.74 -6.92
C TYR A 338 -20.81 -4.49 -7.77
N SER A 339 -21.42 -4.40 -8.95
CA SER A 339 -21.31 -3.24 -9.83
C SER A 339 -21.75 -1.93 -9.16
N ASN A 340 -22.90 -1.95 -8.47
CA ASN A 340 -23.39 -0.78 -7.74
C ASN A 340 -22.47 -0.44 -6.55
N ALA A 341 -21.92 -1.45 -5.88
CA ALA A 341 -20.93 -1.23 -4.82
C ALA A 341 -19.67 -0.52 -5.32
N LEU A 342 -19.21 -0.84 -6.54
CA LEU A 342 -18.09 -0.13 -7.16
C LEU A 342 -18.43 1.34 -7.42
N ILE A 343 -19.62 1.64 -7.93
CA ILE A 343 -20.07 3.01 -8.19
C ILE A 343 -20.13 3.81 -6.87
N VAL A 344 -20.72 3.24 -5.83
CA VAL A 344 -20.80 3.86 -4.48
C VAL A 344 -19.40 4.10 -3.89
N THR A 345 -18.40 3.32 -4.29
CA THR A 345 -17.00 3.53 -3.88
C THR A 345 -16.33 4.64 -4.68
N LEU A 346 -16.49 4.62 -6.00
CA LEU A 346 -15.74 5.49 -6.90
C LEU A 346 -16.30 6.92 -6.99
N VAL A 347 -17.60 7.12 -6.76
CA VAL A 347 -18.19 8.48 -6.77
C VAL A 347 -17.61 9.36 -5.65
N PRO A 348 -17.60 8.94 -4.36
CA PRO A 348 -16.92 9.72 -3.32
C PRO A 348 -15.41 9.82 -3.55
N THR A 349 -14.79 8.76 -4.08
CA THR A 349 -13.36 8.76 -4.44
C THR A 349 -13.02 9.91 -5.38
N TYR A 350 -13.81 10.07 -6.45
CA TYR A 350 -13.65 11.14 -7.42
C TYR A 350 -13.78 12.53 -6.78
N LEU A 351 -14.79 12.73 -5.92
CA LEU A 351 -15.00 14.01 -5.27
C LEU A 351 -13.80 14.40 -4.39
N VAL A 352 -13.23 13.44 -3.67
CA VAL A 352 -12.07 13.66 -2.80
C VAL A 352 -10.79 13.84 -3.63
N SER A 353 -10.63 13.12 -4.75
CA SER A 353 -9.38 13.16 -5.53
C SER A 353 -9.10 14.51 -6.19
N ILE A 354 -10.12 15.37 -6.35
CA ILE A 354 -9.98 16.73 -6.87
C ILE A 354 -9.26 17.66 -5.89
N LEU A 355 -9.19 17.31 -4.60
CA LEU A 355 -8.62 18.18 -3.56
C LEU A 355 -7.09 18.31 -3.61
N SER A 356 -6.38 17.61 -4.49
CA SER A 356 -4.92 17.47 -4.54
C SER A 356 -4.32 16.62 -3.41
N PHE A 357 -3.12 16.07 -3.64
CA PHE A 357 -2.46 15.16 -2.71
C PHE A 357 -2.20 15.81 -1.33
N GLU A 358 -1.74 17.06 -1.31
CA GLU A 358 -1.37 17.76 -0.08
C GLU A 358 -2.59 17.97 0.83
N ASN A 359 -3.73 18.39 0.28
CA ASN A 359 -4.92 18.64 1.09
C ASN A 359 -5.55 17.35 1.60
N ILE A 360 -5.61 16.31 0.77
CA ILE A 360 -6.04 14.97 1.23
C ILE A 360 -5.11 14.49 2.34
N SER A 361 -3.80 14.75 2.20
CA SER A 361 -2.82 14.33 3.20
C SER A 361 -2.97 15.07 4.53
N LYS A 362 -3.19 16.39 4.51
CA LYS A 362 -3.45 17.20 5.70
C LYS A 362 -4.65 16.71 6.51
N ILE A 363 -5.71 16.24 5.85
CA ILE A 363 -6.91 15.72 6.53
C ILE A 363 -6.61 14.36 7.20
N LEU A 364 -5.84 13.51 6.53
CA LEU A 364 -5.60 12.13 6.97
C LEU A 364 -4.50 11.99 8.02
N ILE A 365 -3.41 12.77 7.93
CA ILE A 365 -2.30 12.72 8.89
C ILE A 365 -2.76 12.67 10.35
N PRO A 366 -3.62 13.59 10.87
CA PRO A 366 -4.03 13.56 12.27
C PRO A 366 -4.82 12.29 12.62
N ILE A 367 -5.66 11.80 11.70
CA ILE A 367 -6.45 10.57 11.89
C ILE A 367 -5.51 9.35 11.99
N LEU A 368 -4.49 9.30 11.14
CA LEU A 368 -3.51 8.22 11.11
C LEU A 368 -2.63 8.24 12.37
N GLU A 369 -2.13 9.41 12.77
CA GLU A 369 -1.33 9.55 13.99
C GLU A 369 -2.09 9.15 15.27
N MET A 370 -3.41 9.38 15.31
CA MET A 370 -4.25 8.94 16.44
C MET A 370 -4.54 7.43 16.40
N SER A 371 -4.77 6.86 15.22
CA SER A 371 -5.22 5.47 15.08
C SER A 371 -4.07 4.45 15.09
N TYR A 372 -2.92 4.78 14.50
CA TYR A 372 -1.81 3.84 14.31
C TYR A 372 -1.24 3.24 15.59
N PRO A 373 -0.93 4.01 16.65
CA PRO A 373 -0.41 3.44 17.90
C PRO A 373 -1.35 2.37 18.47
N ALA A 374 -2.66 2.63 18.45
CA ALA A 374 -3.66 1.67 18.90
C ALA A 374 -3.73 0.42 18.00
N LEU A 375 -3.63 0.58 16.67
CA LEU A 375 -3.64 -0.55 15.74
C LEU A 375 -2.38 -1.42 15.80
N ILE A 376 -1.23 -0.81 16.06
CA ILE A 376 0.02 -1.54 16.35
C ILE A 376 -0.15 -2.34 17.64
N ALA A 377 -0.69 -1.71 18.69
CA ALA A 377 -0.97 -2.38 19.96
C ALA A 377 -1.96 -3.54 19.81
N LEU A 378 -3.02 -3.38 19.00
CA LEU A 378 -3.95 -4.45 18.64
C LEU A 378 -3.23 -5.60 17.96
N THR A 379 -2.40 -5.30 16.95
CA THR A 379 -1.65 -6.30 16.18
C THR A 379 -0.72 -7.11 17.08
N CYS A 380 0.08 -6.43 17.90
CA CYS A 380 0.97 -7.07 18.87
C CYS A 380 0.19 -7.88 19.91
N GLY A 381 -0.89 -7.32 20.46
CA GLY A 381 -1.74 -8.01 21.44
C GLY A 381 -2.38 -9.27 20.88
N VAL A 382 -2.86 -9.23 19.64
CA VAL A 382 -3.45 -10.37 18.94
C VAL A 382 -2.43 -11.48 18.68
N ILE A 383 -1.22 -11.13 18.23
CA ILE A 383 -0.11 -12.08 18.08
C ILE A 383 0.21 -12.71 19.44
N ALA A 384 0.33 -11.89 20.49
CA ALA A 384 0.64 -12.36 21.83
C ALA A 384 -0.46 -13.26 22.41
N LYS A 385 -1.72 -12.99 22.11
CA LYS A 385 -2.84 -13.86 22.48
C LYS A 385 -2.70 -15.25 21.88
N LYS A 386 -2.30 -15.34 20.62
CA LYS A 386 -2.22 -16.63 19.91
C LYS A 386 -0.97 -17.43 20.26
N LEU A 387 0.14 -16.75 20.58
CA LEU A 387 1.42 -17.39 20.93
C LEU A 387 1.60 -17.67 22.42
N TRP A 388 1.08 -16.80 23.30
CA TRP A 388 1.32 -16.83 24.75
C TRP A 388 0.04 -16.78 25.60
N ASP A 389 -1.15 -17.05 25.04
CA ASP A 389 -2.47 -16.96 25.71
C ASP A 389 -2.74 -15.60 26.40
N PHE A 390 -2.16 -14.50 25.89
CA PHE A 390 -2.39 -13.16 26.43
C PHE A 390 -3.87 -12.72 26.32
N ARG A 391 -4.54 -12.55 27.47
CA ARG A 391 -5.99 -12.29 27.52
C ARG A 391 -6.38 -10.82 27.44
N HIS A 392 -5.45 -9.89 27.64
CA HIS A 392 -5.74 -8.45 27.80
C HIS A 392 -5.61 -7.61 26.52
N VAL A 393 -5.81 -8.22 25.34
CA VAL A 393 -5.75 -7.52 24.03
C VAL A 393 -6.67 -6.30 23.99
N LYS A 394 -7.89 -6.44 24.51
CA LYS A 394 -8.89 -5.38 24.58
C LYS A 394 -8.38 -4.20 25.42
N THR A 395 -7.88 -4.47 26.61
CA THR A 395 -7.36 -3.45 27.54
C THR A 395 -6.18 -2.71 26.94
N LEU A 396 -5.24 -3.44 26.32
CA LEU A 396 -4.06 -2.88 25.66
C LEU A 396 -4.46 -1.87 24.57
N PHE A 397 -5.41 -2.24 23.70
CA PHE A 397 -5.90 -1.36 22.65
C PHE A 397 -6.49 -0.05 23.19
N TYR A 398 -7.44 -0.13 24.13
CA TYR A 398 -8.10 1.07 24.66
C TYR A 398 -7.16 1.94 25.50
N LEU A 399 -6.24 1.34 26.24
CA LEU A 399 -5.23 2.07 27.02
C LEU A 399 -4.32 2.88 26.09
N VAL A 400 -3.78 2.24 25.04
CA VAL A 400 -2.92 2.95 24.08
C VAL A 400 -3.71 4.03 23.35
N PHE A 401 -4.93 3.74 22.91
CA PHE A 401 -5.78 4.72 22.24
C PHE A 401 -6.08 5.94 23.14
N ALA A 402 -6.43 5.71 24.41
CA ALA A 402 -6.67 6.78 25.37
C ALA A 402 -5.41 7.61 25.64
N LEU A 403 -4.25 6.97 25.82
CA LEU A 403 -2.98 7.69 26.02
C LEU A 403 -2.59 8.51 24.80
N THR A 404 -2.81 7.99 23.58
CA THR A 404 -2.55 8.75 22.34
C THR A 404 -3.44 9.97 22.24
N ILE A 405 -4.73 9.86 22.58
CA ILE A 405 -5.66 11.00 22.62
C ILE A 405 -5.19 12.03 23.65
N LEU A 406 -4.87 11.60 24.88
CA LEU A 406 -4.40 12.51 25.93
C LEU A 406 -3.13 13.24 25.53
N TYR A 407 -2.18 12.53 24.93
CA TYR A 407 -0.94 13.12 24.41
C TYR A 407 -1.23 14.16 23.32
N LYS A 408 -2.11 13.85 22.36
CA LYS A 408 -2.47 14.76 21.26
C LYS A 408 -3.33 15.96 21.70
N LEU A 409 -4.00 15.87 22.85
CA LEU A 409 -4.70 17.01 23.45
C LEU A 409 -3.76 17.90 24.28
N SER A 410 -2.61 17.37 24.70
CA SER A 410 -1.63 18.09 25.54
C SER A 410 -0.57 18.86 24.76
N VAL A 411 -0.41 18.55 23.47
CA VAL A 411 0.51 19.18 22.51
C VAL A 411 -0.31 20.00 21.53
#